data_AF-A0A2D8BZE7-F1
#
_entry.id   AF-A0A2D8BZE7-F1
#
_cell.length_a   1.000
_cell.length_b   1.000
_cell.length_c   1.000
_cell.angle_alpha   90.00
_cell.angle_beta   90.00
_cell.angle_gamma   90.00
#
_symmetry.space_group_name_H-M   'P 1'
#
loop_
_entity.id
_entity.type
_entity.pdbx_description
1 polymer ?
#
loop_
_entity_poly.entity_id
_entity_poly.type
_entity_poly.pdbx_seq_one_letter_code
_entity_poly.pdbx_strand_id
1 'polypeptide(L)' 'MDNIQQEVNPKTRKSLALDVRTYNMLQDICNSERRTKIDQLKVLIEREHKSLFSERVNA' A
#
# COMPACT_ATOMS: atom_id res chain seq x y z
N MET A 1 14.23 -17.37 -13.82
CA MET A 1 13.22 -16.76 -12.93
C MET A 1 14.00 -15.84 -12.02
N ASP A 2 14.33 -14.65 -12.52
CA ASP A 2 15.13 -13.70 -11.76
C ASP A 2 14.26 -13.10 -10.67
N ASN A 3 14.48 -13.58 -9.45
CA ASN A 3 13.87 -13.03 -8.25
C ASN A 3 14.54 -11.68 -7.97
N ILE A 4 14.02 -10.61 -8.58
CA ILE A 4 14.47 -9.24 -8.33
C ILE A 4 14.02 -8.87 -6.91
N GLN A 5 14.81 -9.27 -5.91
CA GLN A 5 14.80 -8.61 -4.61
C GLN A 5 15.45 -7.24 -4.80
N GLN A 6 14.65 -6.28 -5.29
CA GLN A 6 15.06 -4.88 -5.33
C GLN A 6 15.33 -4.45 -3.90
N GLU A 7 16.60 -4.28 -3.53
CA GLU A 7 17.00 -3.67 -2.27
C GLU A 7 16.38 -2.27 -2.21
N VAL A 8 15.27 -2.14 -1.47
CA VAL A 8 14.59 -0.86 -1.29
C VAL A 8 15.50 0.01 -0.45
N ASN A 9 16.25 0.90 -1.09
CA ASN A 9 17.08 1.88 -0.40
C ASN A 9 16.22 2.66 0.62
N PRO A 10 16.44 2.49 1.93
CA PRO A 10 15.57 3.05 2.95
C PRO A 10 15.63 4.60 2.99
N LYS A 11 16.61 5.21 2.31
CA LYS A 11 16.80 6.66 2.25
C LYS A 11 16.09 7.32 1.08
N THR A 12 15.62 6.57 0.09
CA THR A 12 14.83 7.16 -1.01
C THR A 12 13.43 7.51 -0.52
N ARG A 13 13.16 8.81 -0.33
CA ARG A 13 11.80 9.31 -0.12
C ARG A 13 10.98 9.03 -1.38
N LYS A 14 9.99 8.15 -1.25
CA LYS A 14 9.02 7.88 -2.32
C LYS A 14 7.79 8.77 -2.07
N SER A 15 7.48 9.63 -3.02
CA SER A 15 6.30 10.49 -2.98
C SER A 15 5.22 9.92 -3.87
N LEU A 16 3.98 9.85 -3.36
CA LEU A 16 2.78 9.56 -4.14
C LEU A 16 1.90 10.80 -4.14
N ALA A 17 1.59 11.32 -5.33
CA ALA A 17 0.67 12.44 -5.47
C ALA A 17 -0.78 11.93 -5.37
N LEU A 18 -1.60 12.64 -4.60
CA LEU A 18 -3.02 12.37 -4.40
C LEU A 18 -3.79 13.69 -4.50
N ASP A 19 -5.01 13.65 -5.00
CA ASP A 19 -5.91 14.80 -4.88
C ASP A 19 -6.36 15.01 -3.43
N VAL A 20 -6.86 16.21 -3.12
CA VAL A 20 -7.25 16.60 -1.75
C VAL A 20 -8.32 15.67 -1.17
N ARG A 21 -9.29 15.25 -1.98
CA ARG A 21 -10.38 14.39 -1.51
C ARG A 21 -9.83 13.02 -1.14
N THR A 22 -8.98 12.43 -1.98
CA THR A 22 -8.34 11.15 -1.69
C THR A 22 -7.40 11.22 -0.49
N TYR A 23 -6.66 12.33 -0.33
CA TYR A 23 -5.84 12.57 0.85
C TYR A 23 -6.68 12.58 2.14
N ASN A 24 -7.81 13.27 2.15
CA ASN A 24 -8.68 13.37 3.32
C ASN A 24 -9.25 12.00 3.71
N MET A 25 -9.72 11.22 2.73
CA MET A 25 -10.19 9.85 2.98
C MET A 25 -9.07 8.98 3.61
N LEU A 26 -7.84 9.07 3.08
CA LEU A 26 -6.70 8.35 3.65
C LEU A 26 -6.39 8.84 5.07
N GLN A 27 -6.45 10.14 5.33
CA GLN A 27 -6.22 10.74 6.65
C GLN A 27 -7.25 10.24 7.68
N ASP A 28 -8.53 10.17 7.32
CA ASP A 28 -9.59 9.70 8.20
C ASP A 28 -9.39 8.23 8.59
N ILE A 29 -9.01 7.40 7.62
CA ILE A 29 -8.67 5.98 7.87
C ILE A 29 -7.44 5.88 8.79
N CYS A 30 -6.39 6.68 8.54
CA CYS A 30 -5.19 6.69 9.38
C CYS A 30 -5.52 7.07 10.83
N ASN A 31 -6.40 8.04 11.04
CA ASN A 31 -6.85 8.47 12.36
C ASN A 31 -7.61 7.35 13.09
N SER A 32 -8.52 6.67 12.38
CA SER A 32 -9.30 5.55 12.93
C SER A 32 -8.41 4.36 13.30
N GLU A 33 -7.51 3.97 12.41
CA GLU A 33 -6.65 2.78 12.55
C GLU A 33 -5.37 3.05 13.36
N ARG A 34 -5.12 4.30 13.76
CA ARG A 34 -3.88 4.77 14.42
C ARG A 34 -2.61 4.36 13.66
N ARG A 35 -2.62 4.53 12.33
CA ARG A 35 -1.51 4.18 11.43
C ARG A 35 -0.94 5.40 10.72
N THR A 36 0.33 5.31 10.30
CA THR A 36 0.89 6.29 9.36
C THR A 36 0.27 6.10 7.98
N LYS A 37 0.32 7.13 7.13
CA LYS A 37 -0.18 7.04 5.74
C LYS A 37 0.52 5.94 4.94
N ILE A 38 1.83 5.77 5.15
CA ILE A 38 2.61 4.75 4.48
C ILE A 38 2.16 3.36 4.92
N ASP A 39 2.00 3.12 6.22
CA ASP A 39 1.57 1.82 6.72
C ASP A 39 0.13 1.52 6.29
N GLN A 40 -0.75 2.52 6.32
CA GLN A 40 -2.12 2.36 5.84
C GLN A 40 -2.17 2.04 4.34
N LEU A 41 -1.34 2.69 3.51
CA LEU A 41 -1.25 2.37 2.09
C LEU A 41 -0.75 0.94 1.85
N LYS A 42 0.25 0.47 2.61
CA LYS A 42 0.74 -0.92 2.52
C LYS A 42 -0.39 -1.91 2.81
N VAL A 43 -1.13 -1.72 3.90
CA VAL A 43 -2.25 -2.59 4.26
C VAL A 43 -3.33 -2.61 3.17
N LEU A 44 -3.70 -1.45 2.62
CA LEU A 44 -4.69 -1.37 1.54
C LEU A 44 -4.21 -2.11 0.27
N ILE A 45 -2.96 -1.91 -0.11
CA ILE A 45 -2.35 -2.57 -1.29
C ILE A 45 -2.26 -4.08 -1.09
N GLU A 46 -1.76 -4.54 0.06
CA GLU A 46 -1.62 -5.97 0.38
C GLU A 46 -2.97 -6.68 0.42
N ARG A 47 -3.98 -6.05 1.05
CA ARG A 47 -5.34 -6.57 1.11
C ARG A 47 -5.95 -6.71 -0.28
N GLU A 48 -5.85 -5.67 -1.10
CA GLU A 48 -6.41 -5.67 -2.45
C GLU A 48 -5.67 -6.68 -3.35
N HIS A 49 -4.34 -6.73 -3.29
CA HIS A 49 -3.54 -7.70 -4.02
C HIS A 49 -3.91 -9.14 -3.63
N LYS A 50 -4.04 -9.42 -2.34
CA LYS A 50 -4.51 -10.73 -1.87
C LYS A 50 -5.89 -11.05 -2.41
N SER A 51 -6.83 -10.10 -2.38
CA SER A 51 -8.17 -10.30 -2.94
C SER A 51 -8.15 -10.64 -4.43
N LEU A 52 -7.32 -9.96 -5.22
CA LEU A 52 -7.29 -10.11 -6.67
C LEU A 52 -6.51 -11.35 -7.15
N PHE A 53 -5.48 -11.77 -6.40
CA PHE A 53 -4.52 -12.78 -6.86
C PHE A 53 -4.46 -14.06 -6.01
N SER A 54 -5.10 -14.11 -4.83
CA SER A 54 -5.13 -15.32 -4.01
C SER A 54 -6.13 -16.38 -4.51
N GLU A 55 -7.10 -16.01 -5.34
CA GLU A 55 -8.10 -16.95 -5.90
C GLU A 55 -7.66 -17.64 -7.20
N ARG A 56 -6.52 -17.25 -7.79
CA ARG A 56 -6.01 -17.88 -9.04
C ARG A 56 -5.32 -19.23 -8.86
N VAL A 57 -5.21 -19.74 -7.63
CA VAL A 57 -4.48 -20.99 -7.32
C VAL A 57 -5.42 -22.21 -7.23
N ASN A 58 -6.74 -22.03 -7.31
CA ASN A 58 -7.72 -23.12 -7.17
C ASN A 58 -8.65 -23.26 -8.39
N ALA A 59 -8.22 -22.85 -9.58
CA ALA A 59 -8.95 -23.06 -10.84
C ALA A 59 -8.17 -23.97 -11.80
#